data_AF-A0A3D6D665-F1
#
_entry.id   AF-A0A3D6D665-F1
#
_cell.length_a   1.000
_cell.length_b   1.000
_cell.length_c   1.000
_cell.angle_alpha   90.00
_cell.angle_beta   90.00
_cell.angle_gamma   90.00
#
_symmetry.space_group_name_H-M   'P 1'
#
loop_
_entity.id
_entity.type
_entity.pdbx_description
1 polymer ?
#
loop_
_entity_poly.entity_id
_entity_poly.type
_entity_poly.pdbx_seq_one_letter_code
_entity_poly.pdbx_strand_id
1 'polypeptide(L)'
;PPPPPPEAIRKDTAESLLRKLNEKKLPHYAGALYILAVMLERKRVLKVRGQVREKGQRIFIYEQAKTGDVFTIAEPDLSVEKLERIQHDVAELMENGLPPELESENGDPARLKQGTNASNAQVISGEINQEKEGIHAEA
;
A
#
# COMPACT_ATOMS: atom_id res chain seq x y z
N PRO A 1 -10.24 35.07 3.10
CA PRO A 1 -9.32 34.40 4.06
C PRO A 1 -8.28 33.60 3.26
N PRO A 2 -7.01 33.50 3.72
CA PRO A 2 -6.04 32.63 3.07
C PRO A 2 -6.39 31.15 3.27
N PRO A 3 -6.04 30.25 2.33
CA PRO A 3 -6.26 28.82 2.48
C PRO A 3 -5.44 28.28 3.67
N PRO A 4 -5.98 27.31 4.43
CA PRO A 4 -5.24 26.69 5.51
C PRO A 4 -3.95 26.03 4.99
N PRO A 5 -2.86 26.02 5.78
CA PRO A 5 -1.63 25.35 5.41
C PRO A 5 -1.89 23.88 5.05
N PRO A 6 -1.16 23.31 4.08
CA PRO A 6 -1.24 21.88 3.78
C PRO A 6 -1.04 21.08 5.07
N GLU A 7 -1.94 20.15 5.35
CA GLU A 7 -1.87 19.30 6.54
C GLU A 7 -0.47 18.67 6.62
N ALA A 8 0.22 18.94 7.73
CA ALA A 8 1.50 18.32 8.04
C ALA A 8 1.37 16.80 7.88
N ILE A 9 2.30 16.21 7.12
CA ILE A 9 2.52 14.76 6.90
C ILE A 9 1.63 13.92 7.81
N ARG A 10 0.56 13.33 7.25
CA ARG A 10 -0.41 12.56 8.01
C ARG A 10 0.28 11.33 8.61
N LYS A 11 0.76 11.47 9.84
CA LYS A 11 1.20 10.34 10.66
C LYS A 11 -0.05 9.59 11.09
N ASP A 12 -0.51 8.68 10.25
CA ASP A 12 -1.51 7.73 10.68
C ASP A 12 -0.96 6.92 11.87
N THR A 13 -1.79 6.72 12.88
CA THR A 13 -1.44 5.82 13.97
C THR A 13 -1.65 4.38 13.51
N ALA A 14 -0.98 3.42 14.14
CA ALA A 14 -1.24 1.99 13.86
C ALA A 14 -2.73 1.62 13.96
N GLU A 15 -3.48 2.29 14.83
CA GLU A 15 -4.93 2.10 14.96
C GLU A 15 -5.72 2.69 13.79
N SER A 16 -5.40 3.90 13.31
CA SER A 16 -6.07 4.46 12.14
C SER A 16 -5.76 3.65 10.88
N LEU A 17 -4.52 3.19 10.71
CA LEU A 17 -4.14 2.27 9.64
C LEU A 17 -4.93 0.96 9.70
N LEU A 18 -5.02 0.34 10.89
CA LEU A 18 -5.77 -0.89 11.09
C LEU A 18 -7.23 -0.72 10.64
N ARG A 19 -7.87 0.38 11.06
CA ARG A 19 -9.26 0.68 10.70
C ARG A 19 -9.43 0.83 9.19
N LYS A 20 -8.63 1.70 8.58
CA LYS A 20 -8.66 1.95 7.11
C LYS A 20 -8.43 0.64 6.32
N LEU A 21 -7.42 -0.14 6.68
CA LEU A 21 -7.11 -1.40 5.99
C LEU A 21 -8.21 -2.46 6.18
N ASN A 22 -8.78 -2.56 7.38
CA ASN A 22 -9.86 -3.49 7.66
C ASN A 22 -11.15 -3.14 6.89
N GLU A 23 -11.42 -1.85 6.66
CA GLU A 23 -12.55 -1.38 5.86
C GLU A 23 -12.37 -1.68 4.37
N LYS A 24 -11.17 -1.45 3.82
CA LYS A 24 -10.89 -1.68 2.39
C LYS A 24 -10.79 -3.16 2.01
N LYS A 25 -10.58 -4.07 2.98
CA LYS A 25 -10.53 -5.53 2.78
C LYS A 25 -9.55 -5.97 1.66
N LEU A 26 -8.40 -5.32 1.56
CA LEU A 26 -7.41 -5.58 0.51
C LEU A 26 -6.58 -6.83 0.85
N PRO A 27 -6.64 -7.92 0.05
CA PRO A 27 -5.93 -9.17 0.36
C PRO A 27 -4.40 -9.00 0.45
N HIS A 28 -3.87 -8.09 -0.35
CA HIS A 28 -2.44 -7.77 -0.39
C HIS A 28 -1.90 -7.22 0.94
N TYR A 29 -2.75 -6.52 1.71
CA TYR A 29 -2.41 -6.00 3.02
C TYR A 29 -2.84 -6.91 4.18
N ALA A 30 -3.31 -8.14 3.93
CA ALA A 30 -3.74 -9.04 5.00
C ALA A 30 -2.61 -9.32 6.02
N GLY A 31 -1.37 -9.47 5.53
CA GLY A 31 -0.17 -9.60 6.36
C GLY A 31 0.05 -8.36 7.25
N ALA A 32 0.05 -7.18 6.64
CA ALA A 32 0.23 -5.92 7.37
C ALA A 32 -0.89 -5.67 8.38
N LEU A 33 -2.15 -5.92 8.01
CA LEU A 33 -3.31 -5.81 8.90
C LEU A 33 -3.16 -6.70 10.14
N TYR A 34 -2.71 -7.94 9.95
CA TYR A 34 -2.44 -8.86 11.05
C TYR A 34 -1.32 -8.36 11.97
N ILE A 35 -0.19 -7.91 11.40
CA ILE A 35 0.93 -7.39 12.20
C ILE A 35 0.53 -6.13 12.98
N LEU A 36 -0.21 -5.21 12.37
CA LEU A 36 -0.75 -4.03 13.07
C LEU A 36 -1.64 -4.44 14.24
N ALA A 37 -2.50 -5.45 14.08
CA ALA A 37 -3.32 -5.97 15.16
C ALA A 37 -2.48 -6.52 16.31
N VAL A 38 -1.47 -7.35 16.01
CA VAL A 38 -0.54 -7.90 17.01
C VAL A 38 0.25 -6.80 17.72
N MET A 39 0.70 -5.77 17.00
CA MET A 39 1.37 -4.61 17.58
C MET A 39 0.47 -3.89 18.58
N LEU A 40 -0.80 -3.69 18.23
CA LEU A 40 -1.79 -3.03 19.07
C LEU A 40 -2.21 -3.91 20.27
N GLU A 41 -2.27 -5.22 20.11
CA GLU A 41 -2.49 -6.17 21.20
C GLU A 41 -1.35 -6.10 22.23
N ARG A 42 -0.09 -6.13 21.78
CA ARG A 42 1.08 -5.98 22.68
C ARG A 42 1.09 -4.64 23.42
N LYS A 43 0.57 -3.58 22.80
CA LYS A 43 0.36 -2.26 23.43
C LYS A 43 -0.90 -2.17 24.30
N ARG A 44 -1.67 -3.26 24.43
CA ARG A 44 -2.96 -3.35 25.15
C ARG A 44 -4.04 -2.40 24.63
N VAL A 45 -3.92 -1.97 23.37
CA VAL A 45 -4.94 -1.17 22.66
C VAL A 45 -6.07 -2.07 22.16
N LEU A 46 -5.70 -3.25 21.62
CA LEU A 46 -6.65 -4.31 21.29
C LEU A 46 -6.61 -5.42 22.34
N LYS A 47 -7.75 -6.09 22.51
CA LYS A 47 -7.90 -7.31 23.32
C LYS A 47 -8.48 -8.42 22.45
N VAL A 48 -7.90 -9.60 22.50
CA VAL A 48 -8.52 -10.79 21.90
C VAL A 48 -9.77 -11.15 22.72
N ARG A 49 -10.93 -11.17 22.08
CA ARG A 49 -12.21 -11.60 22.69
C ARG A 49 -12.62 -12.99 22.28
N GLY A 50 -12.10 -13.47 21.16
CA GLY A 50 -12.38 -14.80 20.68
C GLY A 50 -11.50 -15.18 19.51
N GLN A 51 -11.59 -16.44 19.13
CA GLN A 51 -10.98 -16.99 17.94
C GLN A 51 -11.93 -18.02 17.35
N VAL A 52 -11.96 -18.08 16.03
CA VAL A 52 -12.69 -19.11 15.28
C VAL A 52 -11.76 -19.73 14.24
N ARG A 53 -12.14 -20.89 13.72
CA ARG A 53 -11.49 -21.50 12.56
C ARG A 53 -12.48 -21.55 11.41
N GLU A 54 -12.08 -21.01 10.28
CA GLU A 54 -12.86 -21.06 9.04
C GLU A 54 -11.96 -21.63 7.94
N LYS A 55 -12.40 -22.69 7.26
CA LYS A 55 -11.65 -23.36 6.18
C LYS A 55 -10.19 -23.69 6.58
N GLY A 56 -9.95 -24.02 7.85
CA GLY A 56 -8.63 -24.31 8.40
C GLY A 56 -7.79 -23.08 8.79
N GLN A 57 -8.24 -21.87 8.44
CA GLN A 57 -7.58 -20.61 8.81
C GLN A 57 -8.07 -20.14 10.18
N ARG A 58 -7.15 -19.72 11.05
CA ARG A 58 -7.48 -19.10 12.34
C ARG A 58 -7.90 -17.65 12.11
N ILE A 59 -9.00 -17.24 12.74
CA ILE A 59 -9.49 -15.87 12.69
C ILE A 59 -9.62 -15.37 14.13
N PHE A 60 -9.05 -14.20 14.40
CA PHE A 60 -9.11 -13.54 15.68
C PHE A 60 -10.21 -12.48 15.70
N ILE A 61 -10.92 -12.41 16.81
CA ILE A 61 -11.90 -11.36 17.11
C ILE A 61 -11.25 -10.45 18.14
N TYR A 62 -10.85 -9.25 17.72
CA TYR A 62 -10.26 -8.22 18.56
C TYR A 62 -11.30 -7.19 18.95
N GLU A 63 -11.19 -6.65 20.17
CA GLU A 63 -11.94 -5.51 20.64
C GLU A 63 -10.99 -4.37 21.02
N GLN A 64 -11.28 -3.16 20.56
CA GLN A 64 -10.56 -1.95 20.93
C GLN A 64 -10.95 -1.52 22.35
N ALA A 65 -9.96 -1.44 23.24
CA ALA A 65 -10.21 -1.39 24.67
C ALA A 65 -10.92 -0.13 25.17
N LYS A 66 -10.90 0.97 24.40
CA LYS A 66 -11.51 2.26 24.76
C LYS A 66 -12.88 2.48 24.13
N THR A 67 -13.06 2.10 22.87
CA THR A 67 -14.28 2.34 22.09
C THR A 67 -15.21 1.14 22.05
N GLY A 68 -14.68 -0.08 22.25
CA GLY A 68 -15.42 -1.32 22.07
C GLY A 68 -15.54 -1.77 20.62
N ASP A 69 -14.84 -1.10 19.68
CA ASP A 69 -14.86 -1.49 18.26
C ASP A 69 -14.32 -2.91 18.06
N VAL A 70 -15.00 -3.69 17.22
CA VAL A 70 -14.65 -5.09 16.98
C VAL A 70 -14.03 -5.26 15.59
N PHE A 71 -12.87 -5.93 15.55
CA PHE A 71 -12.16 -6.28 14.32
C PHE A 71 -12.05 -7.79 14.19
N THR A 72 -12.32 -8.30 12.98
CA THR A 72 -12.16 -9.72 12.65
C THR A 72 -11.01 -9.87 11.66
N ILE A 73 -9.92 -10.49 12.11
CA ILE A 73 -8.66 -10.53 11.36
C ILE A 73 -8.18 -11.97 11.26
N ALA A 74 -8.03 -12.44 10.02
CA ALA A 74 -7.52 -13.78 9.74
C ALA A 74 -6.01 -13.82 9.92
N GLU A 75 -5.50 -14.93 10.45
CA GLU A 75 -4.07 -15.22 10.47
C GLU A 75 -3.60 -15.47 9.03
N PRO A 76 -2.66 -14.67 8.51
CA PRO A 76 -2.13 -14.85 7.18
C PRO A 76 -1.13 -16.01 7.15
N ASP A 77 -0.88 -16.53 5.96
CA ASP A 77 0.26 -17.43 5.74
C ASP A 77 1.57 -16.64 5.81
N LEU A 78 2.35 -16.86 6.88
CA LEU A 78 3.62 -16.19 7.17
C LEU A 78 4.80 -17.04 6.71
N SER A 79 4.86 -17.34 5.41
CA SER A 79 6.05 -17.95 4.81
C SER A 79 7.24 -16.99 4.85
N VAL A 80 8.46 -17.51 4.86
CA VAL A 80 9.69 -16.71 4.96
C VAL A 80 9.80 -15.73 3.79
N GLU A 81 9.38 -16.15 2.61
CA GLU A 81 9.38 -15.36 1.37
C GLU A 81 8.42 -14.17 1.45
N LYS A 82 7.32 -14.30 2.19
CA LYS A 82 6.32 -13.24 2.37
C LYS A 82 6.72 -12.27 3.49
N LEU A 83 7.52 -12.73 4.44
CA LEU A 83 7.81 -11.97 5.66
C LEU A 83 8.57 -10.67 5.38
N GLU A 84 9.56 -10.69 4.47
CA GLU A 84 10.30 -9.48 4.08
C GLU A 84 9.36 -8.43 3.49
N ARG A 85 8.50 -8.86 2.57
CA ARG A 85 7.48 -8.01 1.95
C ARG A 85 6.52 -7.43 2.98
N ILE A 86 6.03 -8.24 3.91
CA ILE A 86 5.13 -7.78 4.98
C ILE A 86 5.82 -6.76 5.89
N GLN A 87 7.10 -6.97 6.22
CA GLN A 87 7.86 -5.99 7.01
C GLN A 87 8.01 -4.66 6.27
N HIS A 88 8.31 -4.69 4.97
CA HIS A 88 8.36 -3.49 4.14
C HIS A 88 7.00 -2.78 4.09
N ASP A 89 5.92 -3.51 3.77
CA ASP A 89 4.57 -2.96 3.72
C ASP A 89 4.19 -2.29 5.05
N VAL A 90 4.49 -2.93 6.19
CA VAL A 90 4.20 -2.37 7.53
C VAL A 90 5.05 -1.11 7.80
N ALA A 91 6.34 -1.13 7.44
CA ALA A 91 7.21 0.03 7.63
C ALA A 91 6.74 1.22 6.79
N GLU A 92 6.42 1.00 5.51
CA GLU A 92 5.92 2.02 4.60
C GLU A 92 4.59 2.61 5.07
N LEU A 93 3.64 1.77 5.49
CA LEU A 93 2.37 2.23 6.06
C LEU A 93 2.57 3.05 7.33
N MET A 94 3.49 2.64 8.20
CA MET A 94 3.79 3.35 9.45
C MET A 94 4.49 4.69 9.23
N GLU A 95 5.30 4.80 8.17
CA GLU A 95 6.03 6.03 7.83
C GLU A 95 5.18 7.02 7.03
N ASN A 96 4.47 6.52 6.02
CA ASN A 96 3.81 7.34 5.01
C ASN A 96 2.28 7.33 5.08
N GLY A 97 1.70 6.49 5.94
CA GLY A 97 0.25 6.29 5.99
C GLY A 97 -0.25 5.40 4.86
N LEU A 98 -1.58 5.34 4.68
CA LEU A 98 -2.17 4.61 3.57
C LEU A 98 -1.94 5.37 2.24
N PRO A 99 -1.54 4.71 1.14
CA PRO A 99 -1.38 5.36 -0.16
C PRO A 99 -2.64 6.14 -0.57
N PRO A 100 -2.51 7.35 -1.14
CA PRO A 100 -3.65 8.23 -1.45
C PRO A 100 -4.63 7.61 -2.47
N GLU A 101 -4.15 6.71 -3.32
CA GLU A 101 -4.99 5.91 -4.23
C GLU A 101 -6.00 5.03 -3.48
N LEU A 102 -5.62 4.55 -2.30
CA LEU A 102 -6.44 3.67 -1.47
C LEU A 102 -7.29 4.45 -0.46
N GLU A 103 -6.96 5.71 -0.20
CA GLU A 103 -7.74 6.58 0.69
C GLU A 103 -9.03 7.10 0.06
N SER A 104 -9.07 7.25 -1.26
CA SER A 104 -10.25 7.79 -1.96
C SER A 104 -11.43 6.81 -1.87
N GLU A 105 -12.58 7.26 -1.34
CA GLU A 105 -13.84 6.47 -1.32
C GLU A 105 -14.52 6.38 -2.69
N ASN A 106 -14.13 7.25 -3.64
CA ASN A 106 -14.55 7.22 -5.03
C ASN A 106 -13.33 6.87 -5.90
N GLY A 107 -13.05 5.58 -6.09
CA GLY A 107 -12.00 5.14 -6.99
C GLY A 107 -12.38 5.43 -8.43
N ASP A 108 -11.83 6.47 -9.03
CA ASP A 108 -11.77 6.58 -10.49
C ASP A 108 -10.72 5.56 -10.98
N PRO A 109 -11.12 4.47 -11.67
CA PRO A 109 -10.21 3.40 -12.09
C PRO A 109 -9.16 3.84 -13.14
N ALA A 110 -9.15 5.12 -13.53
CA ALA A 110 -8.27 5.68 -14.55
C ALA A 110 -6.83 5.93 -14.06
N ARG A 111 -6.57 5.99 -12.74
CA ARG A 111 -5.26 6.40 -12.22
C ARG A 111 -4.22 5.28 -12.11
N LEU A 112 -4.63 4.01 -12.17
CA LEU A 112 -3.76 2.83 -12.16
C LEU A 112 -2.84 2.68 -13.40
N LYS A 113 -2.88 3.61 -14.37
CA LYS A 113 -2.10 3.51 -15.62
C LYS A 113 -0.94 4.49 -15.79
N GLN A 114 -0.53 5.23 -14.75
CA GLN A 114 0.65 6.11 -14.88
C GLN A 114 1.62 5.92 -13.71
N GLY A 115 2.56 5.01 -13.92
CA GLY A 115 3.63 4.71 -12.96
C GLY A 115 4.73 3.83 -13.53
N THR A 116 5.02 3.92 -14.82
CA THR A 116 6.26 3.36 -15.39
C THR A 116 7.06 4.51 -15.99
N ASN A 117 7.69 5.32 -15.14
CA ASN A 117 8.74 6.24 -15.60
C ASN A 117 10.00 5.43 -15.90
N ALA A 118 10.03 4.86 -17.11
CA ALA A 118 11.27 4.48 -17.75
C ALA A 118 11.91 5.72 -18.39
N SER A 119 13.21 5.83 -18.20
CA SER A 119 14.16 6.61 -19.00
C SER A 119 14.11 8.13 -18.91
N ASN A 120 14.92 8.64 -17.98
CA ASN A 120 15.60 9.91 -18.15
C ASN A 120 16.81 9.68 -19.09
N ALA A 121 16.61 9.82 -20.39
CA ALA A 121 17.69 9.88 -21.39
C ALA A 121 17.19 10.59 -22.66
N GLN A 122 17.14 11.92 -22.61
CA GLN A 122 16.95 12.76 -23.80
C GLN A 122 17.99 13.87 -23.75
N VAL A 123 19.16 13.61 -24.34
CA VAL A 123 20.06 14.66 -24.83
C VAL A 123 19.90 14.61 -26.35
N ILE A 124 19.06 15.48 -26.89
CA ILE A 124 18.98 15.74 -28.33
C ILE A 124 19.78 17.00 -28.62
N SER A 125 20.74 16.87 -29.52
CA SER A 125 21.16 17.88 -30.49
C SER A 125 21.75 17.07 -31.65
N GLY A 126 21.33 17.11 -32.90
CA GLY A 126 20.38 17.95 -33.62
C GLY A 126 20.79 17.82 -35.10
N GLU A 127 19.80 17.54 -35.98
CA GLU A 127 19.78 17.78 -37.43
C GLU A 127 20.94 17.16 -38.28
N ILE A 128 20.70 16.49 -39.40
CA ILE A 128 20.25 17.06 -40.67
C ILE A 128 19.88 15.89 -41.60
N ASN A 129 18.69 15.96 -42.20
CA ASN A 129 18.31 15.12 -43.34
C ASN A 129 19.04 15.58 -44.61
N GLN A 130 19.63 14.66 -45.37
CA GLN A 130 19.69 14.79 -46.83
C GLN A 130 19.76 13.41 -47.49
N GLU A 131 18.62 13.05 -48.06
CA GLU A 131 18.40 12.02 -49.07
C GLU A 131 19.05 12.47 -50.38
N LYS A 132 19.88 11.62 -51.03
CA LYS A 132 20.11 11.60 -52.50
C LYS A 132 20.84 10.33 -52.95
N GLU A 133 20.08 9.52 -53.67
CA GLU A 133 20.38 8.86 -54.95
C GLU A 133 21.77 8.24 -55.23
N GLY A 134 21.75 7.06 -55.84
CA GLY A 134 22.65 6.81 -56.97
C GLY A 134 23.59 5.63 -56.84
N ILE A 135 23.04 4.45 -57.02
CA ILE A 135 23.70 3.31 -57.68
C ILE A 135 24.47 3.74 -58.95
N HIS A 136 25.78 3.54 -58.97
CA HIS A 136 26.64 3.34 -60.16
C HIS A 136 27.85 2.52 -59.67
N ALA A 137 27.97 1.23 -60.00
CA ALA A 137 28.50 0.66 -61.26
C ALA A 137 30.01 0.93 -61.47
N GLU A 138 30.79 -0.12 -61.21
CA GLU A 138 31.89 -0.67 -62.03
C GLU A 138 33.06 0.23 -62.49
N ALA A 139 34.26 -0.07 -61.99
CA ALA A 139 35.47 -0.40 -62.77
C ALA A 139 36.54 -0.99 -61.84
#